data_AF-A0A918NHT8-F1
#
_entry.id   AF-A0A918NHT8-F1
#
_cell.length_a   1.000
_cell.length_b   1.000
_cell.length_c   1.000
_cell.angle_alpha   90.00
_cell.angle_beta   90.00
_cell.angle_gamma   90.00
#
_symmetry.space_group_name_H-M   'P 1'
#
loop_
_entity.id
_entity.type
_entity.pdbx_description
1 polymer ?
#
loop_
_entity_poly.entity_id
_entity_poly.type
_entity_poly.pdbx_seq_one_letter_code
_entity_poly.pdbx_strand_id
1 'polypeptide(L)'
;MVLDTFIETHRVPSVGVSWKTVTLANDYVAPVVSCTYVLASSSNNEAHTRVRNVGPLSFEVRAQRFEDPASLSASDVHCLVVETGAHTLADGRKIEARTVQSTNVSGKNVGWSNTTTENVTTSLTSGFSAMAIFGQVMTFADSRASVFWTNNCSNRGAPPTLTNFCVGKHIGQLSGTRGTETLGYIVAQPGSGTVNGVSYVFALGGNSIRGVGNSPAYNYTVSGDFDTAVATQAAENGGDGGWAVLYGSDPLPNNAIQLAIEEETLVGDSSRTHTAEQVYYAAFDSNQSALFEASKSLAMAADNPTVYAVPGSDVVYTIDIQNTGNGPADLNSIFLVDSLPEEVEFFNGDMDGAGPASGPVLFDAGTSGLTFTAATDLRYSNLVARPSNVGECLYTPTSGYDSNVKHVCFSPKGYARPETLYAGNTASLSFRVQIP
;
A
#
# COMPACT_ATOMS: atom_id res chain seq x y z
N MET A 1 2.97 5.87 -0.07
CA MET A 1 2.97 7.02 -1.01
C MET A 1 2.10 6.66 -2.22
N VAL A 2 1.49 7.64 -2.88
CA VAL A 2 0.52 7.42 -3.97
C VAL A 2 0.98 8.15 -5.23
N LEU A 3 1.43 7.40 -6.24
CA LEU A 3 1.87 7.97 -7.52
C LEU A 3 0.68 8.47 -8.34
N ASP A 4 -0.36 7.65 -8.41
CA ASP A 4 -1.58 7.89 -9.19
C ASP A 4 -2.73 7.11 -8.53
N THR A 5 -3.95 7.34 -8.97
CA THR A 5 -5.16 6.62 -8.55
C THR A 5 -5.10 5.11 -8.77
N PHE A 6 -4.23 4.64 -9.67
CA PHE A 6 -4.04 3.21 -9.99
C PHE A 6 -2.70 2.64 -9.52
N ILE A 7 -1.85 3.41 -8.82
CA ILE A 7 -0.54 2.94 -8.36
C ILE A 7 -0.13 3.59 -7.04
N GLU A 8 0.24 2.75 -6.07
CA GLU A 8 0.80 3.19 -4.80
C GLU A 8 1.89 2.25 -4.30
N THR A 9 2.70 2.72 -3.36
CA THR A 9 3.76 1.93 -2.74
C THR A 9 3.76 2.06 -1.23
N HIS A 10 4.20 0.99 -0.58
CA HIS A 10 4.16 0.82 0.86
C HIS A 10 5.50 0.30 1.37
N ARG A 11 6.01 0.91 2.45
CA ARG A 11 7.02 0.31 3.31
C ARG A 11 6.32 -0.21 4.56
N VAL A 12 6.28 -1.53 4.71
CA VAL A 12 5.61 -2.22 5.82
C VAL A 12 6.65 -2.64 6.84
N PRO A 13 6.70 -2.01 8.02
CA PRO A 13 7.75 -2.29 8.98
C PRO A 13 7.54 -3.59 9.73
N SER A 14 8.65 -4.22 10.14
CA SER A 14 8.67 -5.35 11.08
C SER A 14 7.74 -6.52 10.70
N VAL A 15 7.71 -6.91 9.43
CA VAL A 15 6.98 -8.08 8.93
C VAL A 15 7.73 -9.35 9.34
N GLY A 16 7.07 -10.19 10.14
CA GLY A 16 7.58 -11.51 10.57
C GLY A 16 6.64 -12.63 10.13
N VAL A 17 6.54 -13.70 10.93
CA VAL A 17 5.72 -14.90 10.60
C VAL A 17 4.20 -14.68 10.73
N SER A 18 3.80 -13.63 11.44
CA SER A 18 2.39 -13.24 11.59
C SER A 18 1.94 -12.39 10.40
N TRP A 19 0.69 -12.61 9.97
CA TRP A 19 0.06 -11.78 8.94
C TRP A 19 -0.14 -10.35 9.43
N LYS A 20 0.25 -9.39 8.60
CA LYS A 20 -0.03 -7.96 8.77
C LYS A 20 -0.90 -7.48 7.63
N THR A 21 -1.98 -6.79 7.98
CA THR A 21 -2.81 -6.08 7.01
C THR A 21 -2.12 -4.79 6.57
N VAL A 22 -2.05 -4.59 5.26
CA VAL A 22 -1.63 -3.34 4.61
C VAL A 22 -2.89 -2.68 4.08
N THR A 23 -3.21 -1.49 4.56
CA THR A 23 -4.37 -0.71 4.09
C THR A 23 -3.92 0.17 2.92
N LEU A 24 -4.74 0.26 1.89
CA LEU A 24 -4.45 1.00 0.66
C LEU A 24 -5.04 2.41 0.75
N ALA A 25 -4.32 3.40 0.22
CA ALA A 25 -4.81 4.76 0.11
C ALA A 25 -5.74 4.94 -1.10
N ASN A 26 -5.51 4.20 -2.18
CA ASN A 26 -6.37 4.17 -3.35
C ASN A 26 -7.53 3.16 -3.18
N ASP A 27 -8.60 3.36 -3.95
CA ASP A 27 -9.67 2.38 -4.14
C ASP A 27 -9.40 1.58 -5.41
N TYR A 28 -9.10 0.29 -5.25
CA TYR A 28 -8.90 -0.62 -6.36
C TYR A 28 -10.14 -1.46 -6.63
N VAL A 29 -10.20 -2.08 -7.80
CA VAL A 29 -11.15 -3.16 -8.12
C VAL A 29 -10.48 -4.51 -7.91
N ALA A 30 -9.32 -4.70 -8.55
CA ALA A 30 -8.55 -5.93 -8.47
C ALA A 30 -7.05 -5.62 -8.58
N PRO A 31 -6.40 -5.13 -7.51
CA PRO A 31 -5.01 -4.74 -7.58
C PRO A 31 -4.09 -5.94 -7.73
N VAL A 32 -2.95 -5.73 -8.40
CA VAL A 32 -1.79 -6.62 -8.41
C VAL A 32 -0.74 -6.07 -7.46
N VAL A 33 -0.19 -6.94 -6.63
CA VAL A 33 0.79 -6.58 -5.60
C VAL A 33 2.10 -7.28 -5.88
N SER A 34 3.22 -6.56 -5.80
CA SER A 34 4.58 -7.12 -5.79
C SER A 34 5.32 -6.64 -4.57
N CYS A 35 5.88 -7.53 -3.76
CA CYS A 35 6.57 -7.16 -2.54
C CYS A 35 7.98 -7.77 -2.46
N THR A 36 8.91 -7.03 -1.85
CA THR A 36 10.30 -7.43 -1.67
C THR A 36 10.68 -7.30 -0.20
N TYR A 37 11.25 -8.37 0.34
CA TYR A 37 11.73 -8.44 1.71
C TYR A 37 13.09 -7.74 1.83
N VAL A 38 13.30 -7.01 2.94
CA VAL A 38 14.59 -6.43 3.30
C VAL A 38 15.35 -7.42 4.18
N LEU A 39 16.40 -8.04 3.65
CA LEU A 39 17.30 -8.89 4.41
C LEU A 39 18.41 -8.03 5.03
N ALA A 40 18.35 -7.82 6.35
CA ALA A 40 19.26 -6.91 7.04
C ALA A 40 20.74 -7.35 6.97
N SER A 41 21.02 -8.66 7.01
CA SER A 41 22.37 -9.20 6.90
C SER A 41 22.37 -10.69 6.51
N SER A 42 23.53 -11.22 6.13
CA SER A 42 23.74 -12.64 5.88
C SER A 42 23.60 -13.54 7.12
N SER A 43 23.59 -12.97 8.34
CA SER A 43 23.30 -13.73 9.56
C SER A 43 21.82 -14.03 9.78
N ASN A 44 20.94 -13.34 9.04
CA ASN A 44 19.51 -13.60 9.06
C ASN A 44 19.18 -14.83 8.20
N ASN A 45 18.19 -15.62 8.66
CA ASN A 45 17.61 -16.72 7.89
C ASN A 45 17.09 -16.22 6.54
N GLU A 46 17.11 -17.11 5.54
CA GLU A 46 16.50 -16.85 4.24
C GLU A 46 15.01 -16.58 4.40
N ALA A 47 14.49 -15.59 3.66
CA ALA A 47 13.13 -15.11 3.83
C ALA A 47 12.57 -14.57 2.52
N HIS A 48 11.29 -14.85 2.28
CA HIS A 48 10.54 -14.19 1.21
C HIS A 48 9.16 -13.76 1.70
N THR A 49 8.61 -12.76 1.02
CA THR A 49 7.28 -12.22 1.32
C THR A 49 6.20 -13.14 0.75
N ARG A 50 5.23 -13.48 1.60
CA ARG A 50 3.95 -14.09 1.21
C ARG A 50 2.88 -13.02 1.20
N VAL A 51 2.01 -13.09 0.21
CA VAL A 51 0.86 -12.18 0.05
C VAL A 51 -0.42 -13.02 0.02
N ARG A 52 -1.49 -12.52 0.64
CA ARG A 52 -2.84 -13.10 0.52
C ARG A 52 -3.91 -12.02 0.68
N ASN A 53 -5.16 -12.43 0.46
CA ASN A 53 -6.34 -11.60 0.71
C ASN A 53 -6.23 -10.22 0.03
N VAL A 54 -5.71 -10.20 -1.20
CA VAL A 54 -5.62 -8.99 -2.00
C VAL A 54 -7.02 -8.58 -2.42
N GLY A 55 -7.47 -7.44 -1.92
CA GLY A 55 -8.77 -6.86 -2.21
C GLY A 55 -8.70 -5.37 -2.53
N PRO A 56 -9.85 -4.73 -2.75
CA PRO A 56 -9.98 -3.32 -3.13
C PRO A 56 -9.25 -2.31 -2.24
N LEU A 57 -9.19 -2.58 -0.93
CA LEU A 57 -8.75 -1.62 0.10
C LEU A 57 -7.57 -2.13 0.93
N SER A 58 -7.20 -3.39 0.80
CA SER A 58 -6.14 -3.98 1.60
C SER A 58 -5.62 -5.29 1.03
N PHE A 59 -4.47 -5.69 1.54
CA PHE A 59 -3.92 -7.03 1.38
C PHE A 59 -3.19 -7.42 2.67
N GLU A 60 -2.79 -8.68 2.80
CA GLU A 60 -1.99 -9.14 3.93
C GLU A 60 -0.61 -9.62 3.48
N VAL A 61 0.40 -9.28 4.28
CA VAL A 61 1.78 -9.74 4.11
C VAL A 61 2.28 -10.51 5.32
N ARG A 62 3.17 -11.47 5.08
CA ARG A 62 4.06 -12.04 6.09
C ARG A 62 5.37 -12.44 5.45
N ALA A 63 6.39 -12.66 6.26
CA ALA A 63 7.64 -13.29 5.82
C ALA A 63 7.62 -14.77 6.21
N GLN A 64 8.21 -15.61 5.36
CA GLN A 64 8.21 -17.06 5.54
C GLN A 64 9.52 -17.64 4.98
N ARG A 65 10.00 -18.73 5.59
CA ARG A 65 11.05 -19.59 5.04
C ARG A 65 10.44 -20.71 4.21
N PHE A 66 11.24 -21.36 3.37
CA PHE A 66 10.82 -22.62 2.78
C PHE A 66 10.58 -23.68 3.87
N GLU A 67 9.52 -24.49 3.72
CA GLU A 67 9.04 -25.59 4.60
C GLU A 67 8.95 -25.33 6.14
N ASP A 68 9.41 -24.19 6.66
CA ASP A 68 9.51 -23.86 8.09
C ASP A 68 8.79 -22.54 8.44
N PRO A 69 7.69 -22.58 9.20
CA PRO A 69 7.02 -21.37 9.67
C PRO A 69 7.42 -20.89 11.08
N ALA A 70 8.43 -21.45 11.78
CA ALA A 70 8.55 -21.21 13.22
C ALA A 70 9.51 -20.08 13.67
N SER A 71 10.56 -19.72 12.91
CA SER A 71 11.46 -18.65 13.34
C SER A 71 12.07 -17.83 12.19
N LEU A 72 11.78 -16.54 12.19
CA LEU A 72 12.28 -15.57 11.24
C LEU A 72 12.35 -14.20 11.92
N SER A 73 13.49 -13.51 11.78
CA SER A 73 13.63 -12.14 12.27
C SER A 73 12.72 -11.23 11.46
N ALA A 74 11.84 -10.48 12.13
CA ALA A 74 11.01 -9.51 11.43
C ALA A 74 11.87 -8.43 10.78
N SER A 75 11.49 -8.02 9.57
CA SER A 75 12.15 -6.94 8.82
C SER A 75 11.15 -6.17 7.98
N ASP A 76 11.62 -5.13 7.32
CA ASP A 76 10.76 -4.34 6.44
C ASP A 76 10.43 -5.10 5.15
N VAL A 77 9.24 -4.88 4.64
CA VAL A 77 8.80 -5.34 3.33
C VAL A 77 8.35 -4.12 2.53
N HIS A 78 8.88 -3.98 1.34
CA HIS A 78 8.48 -2.93 0.40
C HIS A 78 7.50 -3.52 -0.61
N CYS A 79 6.41 -2.82 -0.92
CA CYS A 79 5.39 -3.29 -1.84
C CYS A 79 5.04 -2.22 -2.87
N LEU A 80 4.77 -2.69 -4.10
CA LEU A 80 4.19 -1.96 -5.21
C LEU A 80 2.79 -2.54 -5.48
N VAL A 81 1.79 -1.67 -5.58
CA VAL A 81 0.40 -2.04 -5.83
C VAL A 81 -0.07 -1.30 -7.08
N VAL A 82 -0.63 -2.02 -8.04
CA VAL A 82 -1.11 -1.45 -9.31
C VAL A 82 -2.47 -2.05 -9.68
N GLU A 83 -3.44 -1.22 -10.06
CA GLU A 83 -4.74 -1.70 -10.56
C GLU A 83 -4.56 -2.59 -11.78
N THR A 84 -5.33 -3.68 -11.87
CA THR A 84 -5.28 -4.55 -13.05
C THR A 84 -5.65 -3.78 -14.32
N GLY A 85 -4.96 -4.08 -15.42
CA GLY A 85 -5.18 -3.45 -16.72
C GLY A 85 -3.99 -2.61 -17.17
N ALA A 86 -4.14 -2.02 -18.35
CA ALA A 86 -3.17 -1.13 -18.97
C ALA A 86 -3.44 0.32 -18.56
N HIS A 87 -2.42 0.97 -18.02
CA HIS A 87 -2.45 2.36 -17.57
C HIS A 87 -1.30 3.15 -18.18
N THR A 88 -1.42 4.48 -18.15
CA THR A 88 -0.38 5.40 -18.60
C THR A 88 -0.20 6.47 -17.53
N LEU A 89 1.02 6.60 -17.01
CA LEU A 89 1.40 7.65 -16.07
C LEU A 89 1.32 9.02 -16.75
N ALA A 90 1.21 10.08 -15.95
CA ALA A 90 1.10 11.46 -16.45
C ALA A 90 2.27 11.90 -17.37
N ASP A 91 3.44 11.25 -17.28
CA ASP A 91 4.59 11.50 -18.15
C ASP A 91 4.63 10.62 -19.41
N GLY A 92 3.57 9.85 -19.67
CA GLY A 92 3.40 8.99 -20.85
C GLY A 92 3.98 7.59 -20.72
N ARG A 93 4.62 7.23 -19.59
CA ARG A 93 5.09 5.85 -19.39
C ARG A 93 3.94 4.89 -19.16
N LYS A 94 4.06 3.72 -19.79
CA LYS A 94 3.06 2.65 -19.70
C LYS A 94 3.35 1.76 -18.51
N ILE A 95 2.30 1.33 -17.85
CA ILE A 95 2.35 0.29 -16.82
C ILE A 95 1.13 -0.62 -17.00
N GLU A 96 1.31 -1.92 -16.90
CA GLU A 96 0.23 -2.88 -17.07
C GLU A 96 0.35 -3.99 -16.04
N ALA A 97 -0.74 -4.22 -15.31
CA ALA A 97 -0.80 -5.23 -14.28
C ALA A 97 -1.81 -6.32 -14.66
N ARG A 98 -1.46 -7.58 -14.43
CA ARG A 98 -2.26 -8.75 -14.79
C ARG A 98 -2.06 -9.87 -13.78
N THR A 99 -2.97 -10.83 -13.80
CA THR A 99 -2.85 -12.07 -13.04
C THR A 99 -2.94 -13.30 -13.95
N VAL A 100 -2.42 -14.43 -13.48
CA VAL A 100 -2.56 -15.74 -14.12
C VAL A 100 -2.59 -16.84 -13.05
N GLN A 101 -3.34 -17.92 -13.29
CA GLN A 101 -3.29 -19.10 -12.43
C GLN A 101 -2.07 -19.93 -12.77
N SER A 102 -1.25 -20.27 -11.78
CA SER A 102 -0.11 -21.17 -11.94
C SER A 102 -0.34 -22.47 -11.18
N THR A 103 -0.53 -23.54 -11.94
CA THR A 103 -0.82 -24.89 -11.42
C THR A 103 0.43 -25.72 -11.20
N ASN A 104 1.54 -25.36 -11.84
CA ASN A 104 2.80 -26.09 -11.78
C ASN A 104 3.86 -25.33 -10.99
N VAL A 105 4.98 -25.98 -10.73
CA VAL A 105 6.13 -25.39 -10.02
C VAL A 105 7.42 -25.81 -10.71
N SER A 106 8.41 -24.93 -10.66
CA SER A 106 9.77 -25.17 -11.18
C SER A 106 10.76 -25.32 -10.01
N GLY A 107 12.00 -25.70 -10.32
CA GLY A 107 13.07 -25.83 -9.33
C GLY A 107 14.15 -26.79 -9.83
N LYS A 108 15.33 -26.80 -9.19
CA LYS A 108 16.46 -27.65 -9.60
C LYS A 108 16.08 -29.13 -9.65
N ASN A 109 15.45 -29.61 -8.58
CA ASN A 109 15.07 -31.02 -8.42
C ASN A 109 13.65 -31.33 -8.94
N VAL A 110 12.94 -30.33 -9.49
CA VAL A 110 11.65 -30.50 -10.19
C VAL A 110 11.84 -30.47 -11.71
N GLY A 111 12.74 -29.61 -12.19
CA GLY A 111 12.99 -29.33 -13.60
C GLY A 111 12.63 -27.89 -13.97
N TRP A 112 13.56 -27.22 -14.64
CA TRP A 112 13.34 -25.92 -15.26
C TRP A 112 12.78 -26.10 -16.67
N SER A 113 11.47 -26.31 -16.77
CA SER A 113 10.76 -26.50 -18.04
C SER A 113 9.80 -25.35 -18.32
N ASN A 114 9.71 -24.91 -19.57
CA ASN A 114 8.69 -23.92 -19.98
C ASN A 114 7.25 -24.48 -19.84
N THR A 115 7.10 -25.80 -19.77
CA THR A 115 5.79 -26.44 -19.48
C THR A 115 5.35 -26.28 -18.02
N THR A 116 6.23 -25.81 -17.13
CA THR A 116 5.88 -25.49 -15.73
C THR A 116 5.73 -23.99 -15.49
N THR A 117 5.72 -23.20 -16.58
CA THR A 117 5.46 -21.76 -16.58
C THR A 117 4.23 -21.42 -17.44
N GLU A 118 3.63 -20.27 -17.17
CA GLU A 118 2.50 -19.73 -17.93
C GLU A 118 3.01 -18.73 -18.97
N ASN A 119 2.73 -18.98 -20.26
CA ASN A 119 3.06 -18.05 -21.33
C ASN A 119 2.03 -16.91 -21.36
N VAL A 120 2.46 -15.71 -20.99
CA VAL A 120 1.63 -14.51 -20.86
C VAL A 120 1.95 -13.46 -21.94
N THR A 121 2.69 -13.84 -22.99
CA THR A 121 3.11 -12.94 -24.07
C THR A 121 1.94 -12.17 -24.70
N THR A 122 0.81 -12.85 -24.92
CA THR A 122 -0.38 -12.28 -25.57
C THR A 122 -1.33 -11.57 -24.59
N SER A 123 -1.01 -11.60 -23.29
CA SER A 123 -1.84 -10.98 -22.25
C SER A 123 -1.62 -9.48 -22.14
N LEU A 124 -0.49 -8.97 -22.61
CA LEU A 124 -0.18 -7.54 -22.59
C LEU A 124 -0.90 -6.82 -23.74
N THR A 125 -1.50 -5.69 -23.42
CA THR A 125 -2.24 -4.84 -24.37
C THR A 125 -1.54 -3.51 -24.64
N SER A 126 -0.65 -3.10 -23.75
CA SER A 126 0.19 -1.92 -23.90
C SER A 126 1.33 -2.18 -24.89
N GLY A 127 1.53 -1.27 -25.84
CA GLY A 127 2.70 -1.29 -26.72
C GLY A 127 3.97 -0.85 -26.00
N PHE A 128 4.61 -1.75 -25.25
CA PHE A 128 5.92 -1.53 -24.62
C PHE A 128 7.06 -1.55 -25.65
N SER A 129 8.12 -0.77 -25.42
CA SER A 129 9.37 -0.89 -26.20
C SER A 129 10.48 -1.61 -25.44
N ALA A 130 10.35 -1.73 -24.12
CA ALA A 130 11.14 -2.55 -23.21
C ALA A 130 10.28 -2.85 -21.97
N MET A 131 10.69 -3.80 -21.13
CA MET A 131 9.92 -4.22 -19.95
C MET A 131 10.78 -4.20 -18.70
N ALA A 132 10.24 -3.65 -17.61
CA ALA A 132 10.63 -3.97 -16.24
C ALA A 132 9.49 -4.74 -15.60
N ILE A 133 9.77 -5.91 -15.01
CA ILE A 133 8.73 -6.86 -14.58
C ILE A 133 8.84 -7.11 -13.08
N PHE A 134 7.73 -6.94 -12.37
CA PHE A 134 7.61 -7.18 -10.93
C PHE A 134 6.52 -8.20 -10.69
N GLY A 135 6.81 -9.26 -9.95
CA GLY A 135 5.84 -10.33 -9.79
C GLY A 135 5.82 -10.98 -8.42
N GLN A 136 4.71 -11.64 -8.13
CA GLN A 136 4.39 -12.15 -6.80
C GLN A 136 3.47 -13.35 -6.88
N VAL A 137 3.69 -14.31 -5.98
CA VAL A 137 2.66 -15.28 -5.63
C VAL A 137 1.68 -14.57 -4.70
N MET A 138 0.49 -14.24 -5.20
CA MET A 138 -0.50 -13.35 -4.57
C MET A 138 -1.53 -14.07 -3.69
N THR A 139 -1.43 -15.40 -3.60
CA THR A 139 -2.31 -16.23 -2.79
C THR A 139 -1.51 -17.10 -1.82
N PHE A 140 -2.23 -17.67 -0.87
CA PHE A 140 -1.73 -18.59 0.13
C PHE A 140 -2.52 -19.90 0.08
N ALA A 141 -2.80 -20.39 -1.13
CA ALA A 141 -3.54 -21.63 -1.33
C ALA A 141 -2.68 -22.85 -0.97
N ASP A 142 -1.36 -22.77 -1.16
CA ASP A 142 -0.40 -23.68 -0.54
C ASP A 142 0.25 -22.97 0.66
N SER A 143 0.23 -23.63 1.82
CA SER A 143 0.88 -23.10 3.02
C SER A 143 2.41 -23.18 2.94
N ARG A 144 2.94 -24.02 2.05
CA ARG A 144 4.36 -24.14 1.76
C ARG A 144 4.76 -23.10 0.73
N ALA A 145 5.93 -22.51 0.98
CA ALA A 145 6.48 -21.44 0.17
C ALA A 145 6.73 -21.86 -1.28
N SER A 146 6.50 -20.89 -2.17
CA SER A 146 7.06 -20.81 -3.52
C SER A 146 7.26 -19.33 -3.83
N VAL A 147 8.23 -19.03 -4.69
CA VAL A 147 8.56 -17.65 -5.10
C VAL A 147 8.27 -17.45 -6.59
N PHE A 148 7.90 -16.24 -6.97
CA PHE A 148 7.63 -15.87 -8.36
C PHE A 148 8.94 -15.86 -9.17
N TRP A 149 8.90 -16.31 -10.42
CA TRP A 149 9.99 -16.12 -11.37
C TRP A 149 9.47 -15.94 -12.80
N THR A 150 10.37 -15.56 -13.69
CA THR A 150 10.05 -15.29 -15.09
C THR A 150 11.19 -15.72 -16.02
N ASN A 151 10.89 -15.98 -17.30
CA ASN A 151 11.87 -16.22 -18.36
C ASN A 151 11.28 -15.87 -19.75
N ASN A 152 12.08 -16.01 -20.80
CA ASN A 152 11.69 -15.72 -22.19
C ASN A 152 10.98 -16.87 -22.94
N CYS A 153 10.29 -17.77 -22.23
CA CYS A 153 9.63 -18.97 -22.75
C CYS A 153 10.50 -19.97 -23.55
N SER A 154 11.82 -19.81 -23.56
CA SER A 154 12.72 -20.65 -24.38
C SER A 154 14.00 -21.04 -23.64
N ASN A 155 14.59 -20.10 -22.92
CA ASN A 155 15.79 -20.28 -22.11
C ASN A 155 15.53 -19.75 -20.71
N ARG A 156 15.65 -20.61 -19.70
CA ARG A 156 15.45 -20.24 -18.29
C ARG A 156 16.32 -19.08 -17.84
N GLY A 157 17.55 -18.95 -18.38
CA GLY A 157 18.52 -17.92 -18.04
C GLY A 157 18.43 -16.66 -18.91
N ALA A 158 17.33 -16.49 -19.64
CA ALA A 158 17.11 -15.31 -20.47
C ALA A 158 15.87 -14.54 -19.98
N PRO A 159 16.01 -13.23 -19.67
CA PRO A 159 14.88 -12.41 -19.27
C PRO A 159 13.79 -12.33 -20.36
N PRO A 160 12.52 -12.13 -19.97
CA PRO A 160 11.42 -11.91 -20.90
C PRO A 160 11.71 -10.87 -22.00
N THR A 161 11.13 -11.12 -23.16
CA THR A 161 11.16 -10.24 -24.33
C THR A 161 9.74 -9.89 -24.74
N LEU A 162 9.56 -8.85 -25.57
CA LEU A 162 8.22 -8.43 -26.02
C LEU A 162 7.45 -9.53 -26.77
N THR A 163 8.15 -10.51 -27.34
CA THR A 163 7.55 -11.63 -28.09
C THR A 163 7.60 -12.96 -27.35
N ASN A 164 8.24 -13.03 -26.20
CA ASN A 164 8.29 -14.23 -25.38
C ASN A 164 8.41 -13.86 -23.90
N PHE A 165 7.33 -14.06 -23.17
CA PHE A 165 7.21 -13.74 -21.75
C PHE A 165 6.46 -14.86 -21.01
N CYS A 166 7.20 -15.57 -20.16
CA CYS A 166 6.67 -16.63 -19.32
C CYS A 166 6.88 -16.28 -17.84
N VAL A 167 5.85 -16.53 -17.03
CA VAL A 167 5.87 -16.35 -15.58
C VAL A 167 5.59 -17.68 -14.90
N GLY A 168 6.11 -17.88 -13.69
CA GLY A 168 5.87 -19.09 -12.93
C GLY A 168 6.21 -18.93 -11.47
N LYS A 169 6.24 -20.06 -10.77
CA LYS A 169 6.72 -20.14 -9.38
C LYS A 169 7.73 -21.26 -9.23
N HIS A 170 8.72 -21.11 -8.36
CA HIS A 170 9.70 -22.15 -8.08
C HIS A 170 9.92 -22.36 -6.58
N ILE A 171 10.60 -23.46 -6.26
CA ILE A 171 10.87 -23.92 -4.88
C ILE A 171 12.35 -24.18 -4.63
N GLY A 172 13.23 -23.47 -5.37
CA GLY A 172 14.68 -23.65 -5.27
C GLY A 172 15.11 -25.08 -5.59
N GLN A 173 15.90 -25.68 -4.71
CA GLN A 173 16.37 -27.06 -4.85
C GLN A 173 15.44 -28.08 -4.17
N LEU A 174 14.31 -27.66 -3.63
CA LEU A 174 13.33 -28.61 -3.13
C LEU A 174 12.77 -29.48 -4.27
N SER A 175 12.23 -30.64 -3.86
CA SER A 175 11.47 -31.52 -4.74
C SER A 175 10.00 -31.53 -4.36
N GLY A 176 9.14 -31.99 -5.27
CA GLY A 176 7.71 -32.13 -5.05
C GLY A 176 6.88 -31.03 -5.72
N THR A 177 5.61 -30.98 -5.34
CA THR A 177 4.60 -30.11 -5.96
C THR A 177 4.22 -28.94 -5.07
N ARG A 178 3.51 -27.98 -5.66
CA ARG A 178 2.80 -26.91 -4.96
C ARG A 178 1.35 -26.86 -5.41
N GLY A 179 0.45 -26.48 -4.51
CA GLY A 179 -0.94 -26.17 -4.83
C GLY A 179 -1.03 -25.06 -5.88
N THR A 180 -2.18 -24.93 -6.55
CA THR A 180 -2.39 -23.84 -7.53
C THR A 180 -2.36 -22.50 -6.82
N GLU A 181 -1.69 -21.50 -7.39
CA GLU A 181 -1.62 -20.14 -6.83
C GLU A 181 -1.89 -19.12 -7.94
N THR A 182 -2.45 -17.98 -7.57
CA THR A 182 -2.55 -16.82 -8.47
C THR A 182 -1.23 -16.07 -8.47
N LEU A 183 -0.64 -15.90 -9.65
CA LEU A 183 0.53 -15.07 -9.84
C LEU A 183 0.09 -13.70 -10.34
N GLY A 184 0.60 -12.66 -9.69
CA GLY A 184 0.53 -11.29 -10.18
C GLY A 184 1.80 -10.92 -10.92
N TYR A 185 1.67 -10.17 -12.00
CA TYR A 185 2.79 -9.53 -12.67
C TYR A 185 2.43 -8.13 -13.13
N ILE A 186 3.35 -7.20 -12.88
CA ILE A 186 3.31 -5.80 -13.24
C ILE A 186 4.43 -5.56 -14.24
N VAL A 187 4.10 -5.03 -15.41
CA VAL A 187 5.04 -4.66 -16.45
C VAL A 187 5.05 -3.16 -16.58
N ALA A 188 6.20 -2.54 -16.36
CA ALA A 188 6.40 -1.11 -16.55
C ALA A 188 7.36 -0.85 -17.70
N GLN A 189 7.11 0.22 -18.45
CA GLN A 189 8.05 0.75 -19.43
C GLN A 189 9.27 1.31 -18.67
N PRO A 190 10.50 0.82 -18.94
CA PRO A 190 11.69 1.31 -18.24
C PRO A 190 11.92 2.82 -18.39
N GLY A 191 12.47 3.42 -17.35
CA GLY A 191 12.83 4.84 -17.26
C GLY A 191 12.51 5.43 -15.89
N SER A 192 12.83 6.72 -15.72
CA SER A 192 12.60 7.47 -14.49
C SER A 192 11.83 8.76 -14.74
N GLY A 193 11.10 9.22 -13.72
CA GLY A 193 10.30 10.43 -13.80
C GLY A 193 9.79 10.84 -12.42
N THR A 194 8.95 11.87 -12.39
CA THR A 194 8.27 12.33 -11.18
C THR A 194 6.79 12.54 -11.51
N VAL A 195 5.90 11.89 -10.77
CA VAL A 195 4.44 12.04 -10.90
C VAL A 195 3.86 12.24 -9.51
N ASN A 196 2.97 13.22 -9.37
CA ASN A 196 2.33 13.58 -8.10
C ASN A 196 3.31 13.76 -6.92
N GLY A 197 4.48 14.35 -7.17
CA GLY A 197 5.51 14.55 -6.15
C GLY A 197 6.29 13.29 -5.77
N VAL A 198 6.09 12.16 -6.46
CA VAL A 198 6.86 10.93 -6.26
C VAL A 198 7.82 10.72 -7.42
N SER A 199 9.11 10.75 -7.13
CA SER A 199 10.16 10.39 -8.08
C SER A 199 10.26 8.88 -8.15
N TYR A 200 10.40 8.32 -9.35
CA TYR A 200 10.44 6.88 -9.55
C TYR A 200 11.46 6.47 -10.61
N VAL A 201 11.85 5.20 -10.56
CA VAL A 201 12.60 4.51 -11.62
C VAL A 201 12.02 3.11 -11.83
N PHE A 202 11.92 2.66 -13.08
CA PHE A 202 11.69 1.28 -13.48
C PHE A 202 12.83 0.83 -14.39
N ALA A 203 13.48 -0.29 -14.09
CA ALA A 203 14.58 -0.76 -14.92
C ALA A 203 14.87 -2.27 -14.76
N LEU A 204 15.64 -2.78 -15.72
CA LEU A 204 16.36 -4.05 -15.62
C LEU A 204 17.84 -3.73 -15.39
N GLY A 205 18.41 -4.23 -14.30
CA GLY A 205 19.83 -4.04 -14.03
C GLY A 205 20.74 -5.03 -14.76
N GLY A 206 22.05 -4.77 -14.62
CA GLY A 206 23.09 -5.63 -15.19
C GLY A 206 23.18 -7.00 -14.53
N ASN A 207 23.85 -7.94 -15.18
CA ASN A 207 24.05 -9.30 -14.66
C ASN A 207 25.16 -9.31 -13.60
N SER A 208 24.85 -8.86 -12.38
CA SER A 208 25.86 -8.58 -11.34
C SER A 208 25.41 -8.90 -9.91
N ILE A 209 24.13 -9.20 -9.67
CA ILE A 209 23.63 -9.50 -8.32
C ILE A 209 23.88 -10.97 -8.03
N ARG A 210 24.54 -11.31 -6.93
CA ARG A 210 24.84 -12.70 -6.55
C ARG A 210 24.23 -13.05 -5.20
N GLY A 211 24.47 -14.28 -4.78
CA GLY A 211 23.95 -14.89 -3.57
C GLY A 211 24.36 -14.14 -2.29
N VAL A 212 23.55 -14.28 -1.23
CA VAL A 212 23.87 -13.74 0.10
C VAL A 212 25.19 -14.29 0.68
N GLY A 213 25.55 -15.52 0.32
CA GLY A 213 26.84 -16.15 0.64
C GLY A 213 28.04 -15.56 -0.13
N ASN A 214 27.82 -14.73 -1.16
CA ASN A 214 28.87 -14.06 -1.92
C ASN A 214 29.21 -12.66 -1.41
N SER A 215 28.98 -12.37 -0.12
CA SER A 215 29.33 -11.08 0.50
C SER A 215 28.66 -9.83 -0.15
N PRO A 216 27.32 -9.78 -0.27
CA PRO A 216 26.57 -8.56 -0.63
C PRO A 216 26.76 -7.44 0.43
N ALA A 217 26.37 -6.18 0.20
CA ALA A 217 25.48 -5.67 -0.85
C ALA A 217 26.05 -5.65 -2.28
N TYR A 218 25.20 -5.98 -3.26
CA TYR A 218 25.43 -5.68 -4.67
C TYR A 218 24.62 -4.46 -5.09
N ASN A 219 25.27 -3.49 -5.73
CA ASN A 219 24.64 -2.21 -6.05
C ASN A 219 24.20 -2.14 -7.50
N TYR A 220 22.97 -1.67 -7.71
CA TYR A 220 22.62 -0.94 -8.92
C TYR A 220 22.67 0.56 -8.63
N THR A 221 23.36 1.31 -9.48
CA THR A 221 23.42 2.77 -9.39
C THR A 221 22.13 3.37 -9.92
N VAL A 222 21.54 4.25 -9.11
CA VAL A 222 20.37 5.06 -9.46
C VAL A 222 20.69 6.52 -9.16
N SER A 223 19.83 7.45 -9.58
CA SER A 223 19.95 8.86 -9.20
C SER A 223 18.83 9.22 -8.25
N GLY A 224 19.18 9.72 -7.07
CA GLY A 224 18.21 10.07 -6.02
C GLY A 224 18.33 9.19 -4.78
N ASP A 225 17.58 9.58 -3.75
CA ASP A 225 17.47 8.91 -2.46
C ASP A 225 16.04 8.37 -2.36
N PHE A 226 15.85 7.05 -2.24
CA PHE A 226 14.55 6.42 -2.43
C PHE A 226 14.03 5.81 -1.12
N ASP A 227 12.73 5.95 -0.84
CA ASP A 227 12.12 5.43 0.39
C ASP A 227 11.66 3.97 0.26
N THR A 228 11.24 3.57 -0.94
CA THR A 228 10.64 2.26 -1.20
C THR A 228 11.17 1.69 -2.51
N ALA A 229 11.33 0.37 -2.59
CA ALA A 229 11.75 -0.30 -3.80
C ALA A 229 11.24 -1.73 -3.87
N VAL A 230 10.94 -2.22 -5.06
CA VAL A 230 10.62 -3.63 -5.30
C VAL A 230 11.57 -4.21 -6.32
N ALA A 231 11.87 -5.49 -6.19
CA ALA A 231 12.81 -6.22 -7.00
C ALA A 231 12.26 -7.59 -7.40
N THR A 232 12.60 -8.04 -8.60
CA THR A 232 12.25 -9.38 -9.11
C THR A 232 13.40 -9.91 -9.93
N GLN A 233 13.83 -11.14 -9.65
CA GLN A 233 14.86 -11.82 -10.43
C GLN A 233 14.35 -12.01 -11.87
N ALA A 234 15.15 -11.59 -12.86
CA ALA A 234 14.67 -11.45 -14.23
C ALA A 234 14.65 -12.76 -15.02
N ALA A 235 15.45 -13.74 -14.60
CA ALA A 235 15.61 -15.06 -15.19
C ALA A 235 16.31 -15.97 -14.17
N GLU A 236 16.47 -17.26 -14.46
CA GLU A 236 17.20 -18.19 -13.60
C GLU A 236 18.51 -18.64 -14.29
N ASN A 237 19.63 -17.96 -13.99
CA ASN A 237 20.95 -18.33 -14.51
C ASN A 237 21.64 -19.41 -13.67
N GLY A 238 21.59 -19.29 -12.33
CA GLY A 238 22.27 -20.17 -11.37
C GLY A 238 21.83 -21.62 -11.42
N GLY A 239 20.53 -21.85 -11.66
CA GLY A 239 19.94 -23.18 -11.84
C GLY A 239 19.54 -23.86 -10.52
N ASP A 240 19.95 -23.33 -9.38
CA ASP A 240 19.58 -23.82 -8.06
C ASP A 240 18.29 -23.16 -7.57
N GLY A 241 17.95 -22.01 -8.14
CA GLY A 241 16.75 -21.24 -7.84
C GLY A 241 17.02 -20.22 -6.74
N GLY A 242 16.86 -18.94 -7.07
CA GLY A 242 16.96 -17.84 -6.12
C GLY A 242 15.84 -16.81 -6.27
N TRP A 243 15.80 -15.85 -5.37
CA TRP A 243 14.93 -14.67 -5.50
C TRP A 243 15.65 -13.39 -5.07
N ALA A 244 15.27 -12.28 -5.67
CA ALA A 244 15.83 -10.98 -5.30
C ALA A 244 15.31 -10.51 -3.93
N VAL A 245 16.22 -10.02 -3.09
CA VAL A 245 15.91 -9.30 -1.84
C VAL A 245 16.59 -7.94 -1.85
N LEU A 246 15.98 -6.97 -1.16
CA LEU A 246 16.69 -5.76 -0.74
C LEU A 246 17.64 -6.15 0.39
N TYR A 247 18.85 -5.59 0.44
CA TYR A 247 19.89 -6.06 1.35
C TYR A 247 20.51 -4.94 2.18
N GLY A 248 20.73 -5.21 3.47
CA GLY A 248 21.39 -4.30 4.40
C GLY A 248 20.44 -3.57 5.35
N SER A 249 21.00 -2.87 6.32
CA SER A 249 20.26 -2.01 7.25
C SER A 249 19.70 -0.75 6.58
N ASP A 250 20.33 -0.34 5.49
CA ASP A 250 19.89 0.74 4.61
C ASP A 250 19.99 0.22 3.16
N PRO A 251 18.92 -0.42 2.63
CA PRO A 251 18.96 -1.01 1.30
C PRO A 251 18.82 0.01 0.17
N LEU A 252 18.48 1.27 0.48
CA LEU A 252 18.24 2.34 -0.49
C LEU A 252 19.07 3.59 -0.16
N PRO A 253 20.39 3.47 0.04
CA PRO A 253 21.20 4.63 0.30
C PRO A 253 21.21 5.52 -0.96
N ASN A 254 21.40 6.82 -0.77
CA ASN A 254 21.48 7.79 -1.85
C ASN A 254 22.31 7.29 -3.05
N ASN A 255 21.69 7.29 -4.23
CA ASN A 255 22.20 6.85 -5.52
C ASN A 255 22.48 5.34 -5.68
N ALA A 256 21.94 4.48 -4.82
CA ALA A 256 22.05 3.04 -5.00
C ALA A 256 20.83 2.26 -4.51
N ILE A 257 20.63 1.09 -5.12
CA ILE A 257 19.76 0.03 -4.58
C ILE A 257 20.66 -1.15 -4.24
N GLN A 258 20.64 -1.57 -2.98
CA GLN A 258 21.42 -2.69 -2.48
C GLN A 258 20.59 -3.97 -2.54
N LEU A 259 21.12 -4.96 -3.24
CA LEU A 259 20.44 -6.21 -3.54
C LEU A 259 21.31 -7.42 -3.19
N ALA A 260 20.63 -8.55 -3.03
CA ALA A 260 21.23 -9.88 -3.08
C ALA A 260 20.24 -10.86 -3.73
N ILE A 261 20.75 -12.00 -4.20
CA ILE A 261 19.93 -13.17 -4.47
C ILE A 261 19.90 -14.03 -3.20
N GLU A 262 18.70 -14.34 -2.74
CA GLU A 262 18.49 -15.26 -1.64
C GLU A 262 18.12 -16.64 -2.18
N GLU A 263 18.49 -17.69 -1.45
CA GLU A 263 18.25 -19.07 -1.81
C GLU A 263 17.60 -19.84 -0.67
N GLU A 264 16.88 -20.91 -1.00
CA GLU A 264 16.43 -21.85 0.03
C GLU A 264 17.63 -22.64 0.56
N THR A 265 17.64 -22.93 1.87
CA THR A 265 18.80 -23.53 2.55
C THR A 265 18.52 -24.94 3.09
N LEU A 266 17.41 -25.56 2.66
CA LEU A 266 16.92 -26.80 3.26
C LEU A 266 17.47 -28.06 2.60
N VAL A 267 17.73 -28.03 1.29
CA VAL A 267 18.17 -29.20 0.52
C VAL A 267 19.27 -28.81 -0.45
N GLY A 268 20.24 -29.69 -0.66
CA GLY A 268 21.29 -29.46 -1.65
C GLY A 268 22.35 -28.48 -1.13
N ASP A 269 22.69 -27.47 -1.93
CA ASP A 269 23.63 -26.43 -1.52
C ASP A 269 22.97 -25.43 -0.57
N SER A 270 23.48 -25.30 0.65
CA SER A 270 23.01 -24.33 1.65
C SER A 270 23.95 -23.13 1.81
N SER A 271 24.93 -22.97 0.90
CA SER A 271 25.93 -21.90 0.97
C SER A 271 25.36 -20.50 0.77
N ARG A 272 24.17 -20.41 0.15
CA ARG A 272 23.54 -19.16 -0.35
C ARG A 272 24.44 -18.45 -1.35
N THR A 273 25.37 -19.16 -1.99
CA THR A 273 26.22 -18.61 -3.05
C THR A 273 25.54 -18.84 -4.39
N HIS A 274 25.40 -17.77 -5.16
CA HIS A 274 24.67 -17.79 -6.42
C HIS A 274 25.50 -17.22 -7.56
N THR A 275 25.24 -17.74 -8.76
CA THR A 275 25.75 -17.11 -9.99
C THR A 275 25.13 -15.72 -10.13
N ALA A 276 25.81 -14.83 -10.86
CA ALA A 276 25.26 -13.51 -11.12
C ALA A 276 23.90 -13.61 -11.84
N GLU A 277 22.96 -12.81 -11.36
CA GLU A 277 21.63 -12.63 -11.89
C GLU A 277 21.38 -11.19 -12.31
N GLN A 278 20.43 -11.03 -13.22
CA GLN A 278 19.81 -9.75 -13.51
C GLN A 278 18.55 -9.59 -12.67
N VAL A 279 18.31 -8.39 -12.16
CA VAL A 279 17.14 -8.07 -11.33
C VAL A 279 16.41 -6.88 -11.94
N TYR A 280 15.11 -7.03 -12.16
CA TYR A 280 14.20 -5.92 -12.38
C TYR A 280 14.03 -5.17 -11.07
N TYR A 281 14.08 -3.84 -11.10
CA TYR A 281 13.85 -3.01 -9.93
C TYR A 281 12.95 -1.82 -10.24
N ALA A 282 12.14 -1.47 -9.25
CA ALA A 282 11.46 -0.18 -9.17
C ALA A 282 11.84 0.49 -7.85
N ALA A 283 12.11 1.79 -7.85
CA ALA A 283 12.35 2.56 -6.63
C ALA A 283 11.59 3.88 -6.67
N PHE A 284 11.15 4.35 -5.50
CA PHE A 284 10.22 5.45 -5.32
C PHE A 284 10.62 6.33 -4.13
N ASP A 285 10.62 7.65 -4.35
CA ASP A 285 10.99 8.70 -3.40
C ASP A 285 9.84 9.69 -3.30
N SER A 286 9.30 9.88 -2.10
CA SER A 286 8.12 10.70 -1.86
C SER A 286 8.49 12.10 -1.38
N ASN A 287 8.30 13.08 -2.26
CA ASN A 287 8.23 14.51 -1.88
C ASN A 287 6.77 14.97 -1.70
N GLN A 288 5.89 14.03 -1.34
CA GLN A 288 4.48 14.31 -1.10
C GLN A 288 4.26 14.88 0.30
N SER A 289 3.28 15.76 0.43
CA SER A 289 2.84 16.33 1.70
C SER A 289 1.33 16.39 1.76
N ALA A 290 0.78 16.11 2.94
CA ALA A 290 -0.61 16.41 3.25
C ALA A 290 -0.70 17.85 3.77
N LEU A 291 -1.61 18.63 3.21
CA LEU A 291 -1.89 20.01 3.61
C LEU A 291 -3.39 20.14 3.80
N PHE A 292 -3.83 20.66 4.93
CA PHE A 292 -5.26 20.74 5.25
C PHE A 292 -5.77 22.16 5.24
N GLU A 293 -6.90 22.34 4.57
CA GLU A 293 -7.77 23.49 4.74
C GLU A 293 -9.06 23.01 5.42
N ALA A 294 -9.55 23.83 6.35
CA ALA A 294 -10.83 23.61 7.00
C ALA A 294 -11.63 24.89 6.99
N SER A 295 -12.92 24.78 6.67
CA SER A 295 -13.85 25.90 6.73
C SER A 295 -15.07 25.52 7.57
N LYS A 296 -15.63 26.49 8.27
CA LYS A 296 -16.85 26.31 9.06
C LYS A 296 -17.91 27.26 8.54
N SER A 297 -19.08 26.72 8.24
CA SER A 297 -20.26 27.48 7.83
C SER A 297 -21.42 27.22 8.79
N LEU A 298 -22.42 28.10 8.74
CA LEU A 298 -23.65 27.97 9.53
C LEU A 298 -24.88 28.13 8.64
N ALA A 299 -25.91 27.35 8.93
CA ALA A 299 -27.23 27.46 8.33
C ALA A 299 -28.31 27.35 9.42
N MET A 300 -29.47 27.95 9.22
CA MET A 300 -30.60 27.72 10.12
C MET A 300 -31.05 26.26 10.00
N ALA A 301 -31.40 25.60 11.11
CA ALA A 301 -31.99 24.26 11.04
C ALA A 301 -33.31 24.30 10.27
N ALA A 302 -33.59 23.25 9.48
CA ALA A 302 -34.74 23.24 8.56
C ALA A 302 -36.10 23.30 9.28
N ASP A 303 -36.14 22.79 10.50
CA ASP A 303 -37.27 22.80 11.43
C ASP A 303 -37.29 24.02 12.36
N ASN A 304 -36.32 24.95 12.22
CA ASN A 304 -36.26 26.13 13.07
C ASN A 304 -37.43 27.07 12.79
N PRO A 305 -38.16 27.54 13.82
CA PRO A 305 -39.33 28.41 13.64
C PRO A 305 -38.99 29.80 13.06
N THR A 306 -37.71 30.21 13.07
CA THR A 306 -37.27 31.52 12.57
C THR A 306 -36.17 31.37 11.50
N VAL A 307 -36.05 32.37 10.63
CA VAL A 307 -34.97 32.42 9.61
C VAL A 307 -33.74 33.19 10.10
N TYR A 308 -33.71 33.58 11.38
CA TYR A 308 -32.65 34.40 11.96
C TYR A 308 -31.97 33.65 13.11
N ALA A 309 -30.65 33.81 13.24
CA ALA A 309 -29.87 33.29 14.35
C ALA A 309 -30.08 34.19 15.60
N VAL A 310 -31.22 34.02 16.28
CA VAL A 310 -31.61 34.74 17.50
C VAL A 310 -31.77 33.76 18.68
N PRO A 311 -31.80 34.22 19.94
CA PRO A 311 -32.10 33.37 21.09
C PRO A 311 -33.33 32.47 20.87
N GLY A 312 -33.22 31.21 21.26
CA GLY A 312 -34.13 30.10 20.99
C GLY A 312 -34.01 29.47 19.60
N SER A 313 -33.10 29.92 18.73
CA SER A 313 -32.96 29.38 17.36
C SER A 313 -31.91 28.28 17.26
N ASP A 314 -32.24 27.27 16.48
CA ASP A 314 -31.36 26.18 16.08
C ASP A 314 -30.60 26.50 14.80
N VAL A 315 -29.29 26.28 14.85
CA VAL A 315 -28.39 26.39 13.70
C VAL A 315 -27.62 25.07 13.52
N VAL A 316 -27.35 24.74 12.27
CA VAL A 316 -26.46 23.65 11.89
C VAL A 316 -25.11 24.25 11.53
N TYR A 317 -24.08 23.81 12.23
CA TYR A 317 -22.70 24.06 11.84
C TYR A 317 -22.22 22.94 10.92
N THR A 318 -21.59 23.32 9.82
CA THR A 318 -20.93 22.39 8.89
C THR A 318 -19.46 22.73 8.83
N ILE A 319 -18.61 21.74 9.08
CA ILE A 319 -17.16 21.84 8.95
C ILE A 319 -16.73 21.02 7.74
N ASP A 320 -16.19 21.70 6.75
CA ASP A 320 -15.60 21.09 5.57
C ASP A 320 -14.09 20.99 5.76
N ILE A 321 -13.54 19.80 5.53
CA ILE A 321 -12.11 19.51 5.64
C ILE A 321 -11.63 18.99 4.29
N GLN A 322 -10.56 19.58 3.77
CA GLN A 322 -9.96 19.19 2.50
C GLN A 322 -8.45 18.99 2.67
N ASN A 323 -7.91 17.91 2.09
CA ASN A 323 -6.47 17.77 1.92
C ASN A 323 -6.06 18.37 0.57
N THR A 324 -5.59 19.62 0.58
CA THR A 324 -5.11 20.37 -0.59
C THR A 324 -3.66 20.03 -0.96
N GLY A 325 -3.02 19.15 -0.19
CA GLY A 325 -1.70 18.62 -0.48
C GLY A 325 -1.69 17.65 -1.67
N ASN A 326 -0.49 17.18 -2.02
CA ASN A 326 -0.28 16.20 -3.10
C ASN A 326 -0.09 14.77 -2.59
N GLY A 327 -0.03 14.56 -1.27
CA GLY A 327 0.07 13.25 -0.63
C GLY A 327 -1.09 12.95 0.30
N PRO A 328 -1.41 11.67 0.53
CA PRO A 328 -2.36 11.31 1.58
C PRO A 328 -1.78 11.63 2.96
N ALA A 329 -2.64 11.96 3.91
CA ALA A 329 -2.23 12.00 5.33
C ALA A 329 -2.01 10.59 5.88
N ASP A 330 -1.25 10.46 6.96
CA ASP A 330 -1.02 9.17 7.62
C ASP A 330 -2.35 8.50 8.02
N LEU A 331 -2.39 7.18 7.90
CA LEU A 331 -3.58 6.38 8.17
C LEU A 331 -4.12 6.65 9.58
N ASN A 332 -5.40 6.99 9.69
CA ASN A 332 -6.11 7.23 10.95
C ASN A 332 -5.51 8.37 11.82
N SER A 333 -4.81 9.34 11.21
CA SER A 333 -4.13 10.42 11.93
C SER A 333 -4.96 11.68 12.14
N ILE A 334 -6.12 11.81 11.48
CA ILE A 334 -6.93 13.04 11.54
C ILE A 334 -7.63 13.17 12.88
N PHE A 335 -7.42 14.33 13.51
CA PHE A 335 -8.11 14.76 14.72
C PHE A 335 -8.55 16.21 14.55
N LEU A 336 -9.86 16.45 14.58
CA LEU A 336 -10.47 17.76 14.48
C LEU A 336 -11.18 18.10 15.78
N VAL A 337 -11.07 19.35 16.22
CA VAL A 337 -11.79 19.87 17.39
C VAL A 337 -12.50 21.15 17.01
N ASP A 338 -13.82 21.15 17.17
CA ASP A 338 -14.62 22.36 17.14
C ASP A 338 -14.82 22.87 18.57
N SER A 339 -14.37 24.10 18.85
CA SER A 339 -14.64 24.79 20.12
C SER A 339 -15.94 25.57 20.00
N LEU A 340 -16.92 25.22 20.83
CA LEU A 340 -18.20 25.89 20.86
C LEU A 340 -18.07 27.23 21.60
N PRO A 341 -18.63 28.33 21.07
CA PRO A 341 -18.79 29.58 21.81
C PRO A 341 -19.60 29.38 23.10
N GLU A 342 -19.43 30.24 24.10
CA GLU A 342 -20.19 30.17 25.36
C GLU A 342 -21.68 30.48 25.16
N GLU A 343 -22.02 31.11 24.03
CA GLU A 343 -23.37 31.53 23.67
C GLU A 343 -24.18 30.46 22.93
N VAL A 344 -23.70 29.21 22.84
CA VAL A 344 -24.45 28.11 22.22
C VAL A 344 -24.45 26.86 23.07
N GLU A 345 -25.49 26.04 22.92
CA GLU A 345 -25.61 24.72 23.53
C GLU A 345 -25.59 23.63 22.46
N PHE A 346 -24.85 22.54 22.70
CA PHE A 346 -24.77 21.43 21.76
C PHE A 346 -26.04 20.58 21.79
N PHE A 347 -26.58 20.20 20.62
CA PHE A 347 -27.72 19.30 20.55
C PHE A 347 -27.27 17.84 20.38
N ASN A 348 -27.38 17.06 21.46
CA ASN A 348 -27.15 15.62 21.48
C ASN A 348 -28.47 14.85 21.23
N GLY A 349 -28.88 14.84 19.97
CA GLY A 349 -30.06 14.15 19.47
C GLY A 349 -29.93 13.93 17.96
N ASP A 350 -31.05 13.71 17.27
CA ASP A 350 -31.03 13.61 15.81
C ASP A 350 -30.93 15.01 15.16
N MET A 351 -29.77 15.36 14.61
CA MET A 351 -29.43 16.74 14.26
C MET A 351 -30.27 17.36 13.13
N ASP A 352 -30.99 16.56 12.36
CA ASP A 352 -31.84 17.02 11.25
C ASP A 352 -33.26 16.43 11.29
N GLY A 353 -33.61 15.75 12.40
CA GLY A 353 -34.93 15.20 12.64
C GLY A 353 -35.27 14.03 11.72
N ALA A 354 -36.04 14.26 10.65
CA ALA A 354 -36.40 13.21 9.69
C ALA A 354 -35.46 13.19 8.46
N GLY A 355 -34.30 13.83 8.58
CA GLY A 355 -33.31 13.94 7.52
C GLY A 355 -32.40 12.71 7.40
N PRO A 356 -31.29 12.84 6.66
CA PRO A 356 -30.34 11.75 6.47
C PRO A 356 -29.49 11.41 7.70
N ALA A 357 -29.39 12.30 8.70
CA ALA A 357 -28.75 11.96 9.96
C ALA A 357 -29.62 10.98 10.76
N SER A 358 -28.99 10.26 11.67
CA SER A 358 -29.69 9.38 12.62
C SER A 358 -29.21 9.62 14.05
N GLY A 359 -28.64 10.80 14.30
CA GLY A 359 -27.83 11.08 15.47
C GLY A 359 -27.23 12.49 15.43
N PRO A 360 -26.30 12.79 16.35
CA PRO A 360 -25.88 14.17 16.62
C PRO A 360 -24.97 14.79 15.56
N VAL A 361 -24.43 13.97 14.67
CA VAL A 361 -23.50 14.39 13.61
C VAL A 361 -23.85 13.67 12.32
N LEU A 362 -23.92 14.43 11.23
CA LEU A 362 -23.93 13.92 9.86
C LEU A 362 -22.52 14.02 9.29
N PHE A 363 -22.02 12.91 8.73
CA PHE A 363 -20.75 12.86 8.03
C PHE A 363 -20.98 12.57 6.55
N ASP A 364 -20.44 13.42 5.69
CA ASP A 364 -20.28 13.16 4.26
C ASP A 364 -18.80 12.97 3.96
N ALA A 365 -18.44 11.83 3.38
CA ALA A 365 -17.06 11.52 3.05
C ALA A 365 -16.59 12.22 1.77
N GLY A 366 -17.49 12.64 0.89
CA GLY A 366 -17.12 13.04 -0.48
C GLY A 366 -16.23 11.98 -1.14
N THR A 367 -15.11 12.41 -1.73
CA THR A 367 -14.04 11.51 -2.23
C THR A 367 -12.80 11.49 -1.32
N SER A 368 -12.92 11.98 -0.08
CA SER A 368 -11.80 12.19 0.85
C SER A 368 -11.05 10.92 1.26
N GLY A 369 -11.63 9.73 1.07
CA GLY A 369 -11.10 8.47 1.60
C GLY A 369 -11.26 8.30 3.11
N LEU A 370 -11.97 9.23 3.77
CA LEU A 370 -12.28 9.15 5.19
C LEU A 370 -13.59 8.40 5.45
N THR A 371 -13.63 7.74 6.59
CA THR A 371 -14.81 7.08 7.15
C THR A 371 -15.06 7.62 8.54
N PHE A 372 -16.31 7.56 9.00
CA PHE A 372 -16.68 8.07 10.31
C PHE A 372 -17.77 7.21 10.92
N THR A 373 -17.50 6.67 12.11
CA THR A 373 -18.45 5.94 12.93
C THR A 373 -18.67 6.70 14.24
N ALA A 374 -19.83 7.33 14.42
CA ALA A 374 -20.11 8.18 15.58
C ALA A 374 -19.79 7.51 16.93
N ALA A 375 -20.07 6.20 17.07
CA ALA A 375 -19.77 5.46 18.31
C ALA A 375 -18.28 5.47 18.69
N THR A 376 -17.36 5.49 17.72
CA THR A 376 -15.91 5.41 17.95
C THR A 376 -15.17 6.72 17.67
N ASP A 377 -15.71 7.54 16.77
CA ASP A 377 -14.99 8.66 16.15
C ASP A 377 -15.54 10.02 16.57
N LEU A 378 -16.70 10.06 17.25
CA LEU A 378 -17.27 11.25 17.87
C LEU A 378 -17.04 11.23 19.38
N ARG A 379 -16.44 12.29 19.90
CA ARG A 379 -16.19 12.48 21.34
C ARG A 379 -16.47 13.93 21.73
N TYR A 380 -16.58 14.20 23.02
CA TYR A 380 -16.89 15.52 23.54
C TYR A 380 -15.98 15.89 24.69
N SER A 381 -15.76 17.18 24.91
CA SER A 381 -15.02 17.68 26.07
C SER A 381 -15.75 18.87 26.69
N ASN A 382 -15.70 18.94 28.03
CA ASN A 382 -16.14 20.08 28.82
C ASN A 382 -14.97 20.87 29.42
N LEU A 383 -13.74 20.58 28.97
CA LEU A 383 -12.54 21.31 29.37
C LEU A 383 -12.60 22.75 28.89
N VAL A 384 -11.96 23.66 29.64
CA VAL A 384 -11.81 25.06 29.24
C VAL A 384 -10.82 25.21 28.08
N ALA A 385 -9.75 24.40 28.10
CA ALA A 385 -8.76 24.38 27.05
C ALA A 385 -9.15 23.40 25.95
N ARG A 386 -8.89 23.79 24.69
CA ARG A 386 -9.09 22.94 23.52
C ARG A 386 -8.29 21.63 23.65
N PRO A 387 -8.95 20.47 23.54
CA PRO A 387 -8.29 19.17 23.51
C PRO A 387 -7.18 19.06 22.45
N SER A 388 -6.09 18.37 22.79
CA SER A 388 -4.95 18.11 21.90
C SER A 388 -5.03 16.77 21.17
N ASN A 389 -5.82 15.83 21.72
CA ASN A 389 -6.03 14.49 21.17
C ASN A 389 -7.37 13.92 21.66
N VAL A 390 -7.82 12.82 21.06
CA VAL A 390 -9.12 12.20 21.37
C VAL A 390 -9.23 11.70 22.81
N GLY A 391 -8.11 11.40 23.49
CA GLY A 391 -8.07 10.96 24.88
C GLY A 391 -8.45 12.05 25.89
N GLU A 392 -8.48 13.32 25.48
CA GLU A 392 -8.93 14.46 26.30
C GLU A 392 -10.42 14.78 26.11
N CYS A 393 -11.09 14.07 25.20
CA CYS A 393 -12.51 14.21 24.90
C CYS A 393 -13.31 13.09 25.60
N LEU A 394 -13.44 13.20 26.92
CA LEU A 394 -14.04 12.17 27.79
C LEU A 394 -15.42 12.54 28.32
N TYR A 395 -15.96 13.70 27.92
CA TYR A 395 -17.28 14.12 28.34
C TYR A 395 -18.36 13.29 27.65
N THR A 396 -19.39 12.90 28.39
CA THR A 396 -20.57 12.21 27.88
C THR A 396 -21.75 13.17 27.94
N PRO A 397 -22.22 13.70 26.80
CA PRO A 397 -23.33 14.65 26.79
C PRO A 397 -24.63 14.00 27.24
N THR A 398 -25.45 14.78 27.92
CA THR A 398 -26.85 14.46 28.19
C THR A 398 -27.66 14.51 26.90
N SER A 399 -28.82 13.85 26.84
CA SER A 399 -29.69 13.88 25.64
C SER A 399 -30.40 15.23 25.54
N GLY A 400 -30.51 15.77 24.33
CA GLY A 400 -31.05 17.11 24.09
C GLY A 400 -29.95 18.18 24.09
N TYR A 401 -30.28 19.41 24.47
CA TYR A 401 -29.30 20.49 24.57
C TYR A 401 -28.42 20.35 25.81
N ASP A 402 -27.11 20.49 25.62
CA ASP A 402 -26.13 20.37 26.69
C ASP A 402 -25.09 21.51 26.60
N SER A 403 -25.19 22.47 27.51
CA SER A 403 -24.25 23.60 27.65
C SER A 403 -22.90 23.22 28.24
N ASN A 404 -22.73 22.01 28.78
CA ASN A 404 -21.42 21.59 29.27
C ASN A 404 -20.50 21.10 28.15
N VAL A 405 -21.03 20.82 26.96
CA VAL A 405 -20.20 20.51 25.80
C VAL A 405 -19.50 21.79 25.35
N LYS A 406 -18.19 21.85 25.56
CA LYS A 406 -17.35 22.97 25.11
C LYS A 406 -16.60 22.66 23.83
N HIS A 407 -16.34 21.39 23.58
CA HIS A 407 -15.68 20.92 22.37
C HIS A 407 -16.35 19.69 21.80
N VAL A 408 -16.54 19.69 20.48
CA VAL A 408 -16.90 18.51 19.69
C VAL A 408 -15.64 18.00 19.01
N CYS A 409 -15.28 16.76 19.31
CA CYS A 409 -14.04 16.15 18.84
C CYS A 409 -14.35 15.05 17.82
N PHE A 410 -13.68 15.13 16.67
CA PHE A 410 -13.85 14.19 15.57
C PHE A 410 -12.53 13.47 15.28
N SER A 411 -12.58 12.16 15.09
CA SER A 411 -11.42 11.35 14.70
C SER A 411 -11.78 10.37 13.57
N PRO A 412 -12.08 10.88 12.35
CA PRO A 412 -12.38 10.02 11.21
C PRO A 412 -11.21 9.07 10.90
N LYS A 413 -11.52 7.94 10.26
CA LYS A 413 -10.57 6.87 9.93
C LYS A 413 -10.30 6.81 8.43
N GLY A 414 -9.16 6.24 8.04
CA GLY A 414 -8.71 6.13 6.66
C GLY A 414 -7.54 7.05 6.32
N TYR A 415 -7.23 7.12 5.02
CA TYR A 415 -6.28 8.07 4.44
C TYR A 415 -7.07 9.29 3.96
N ALA A 416 -6.74 10.49 4.44
CA ALA A 416 -7.25 11.71 3.83
C ALA A 416 -6.55 11.92 2.49
N ARG A 417 -7.25 11.63 1.39
CA ARG A 417 -6.74 11.63 0.03
C ARG A 417 -6.42 13.04 -0.48
N PRO A 418 -5.38 13.22 -1.30
CA PRO A 418 -5.01 14.53 -1.85
C PRO A 418 -5.95 14.96 -2.98
N GLU A 419 -6.24 16.25 -3.07
CA GLU A 419 -7.07 16.83 -4.14
C GLU A 419 -6.43 16.63 -5.52
N THR A 420 -5.09 16.59 -5.60
CA THR A 420 -4.34 16.43 -6.85
C THR A 420 -4.68 15.14 -7.61
N LEU A 421 -5.18 14.12 -6.92
CA LEU A 421 -5.60 12.85 -7.49
C LEU A 421 -7.11 12.61 -7.37
N TYR A 422 -7.76 13.22 -6.37
CA TYR A 422 -9.16 12.98 -6.04
C TYR A 422 -9.90 14.32 -5.99
N ALA A 423 -10.49 14.73 -7.11
CA ALA A 423 -11.32 15.92 -7.15
C ALA A 423 -12.53 15.77 -6.20
N GLY A 424 -12.86 16.84 -5.47
CA GLY A 424 -13.96 16.84 -4.50
C GLY A 424 -13.67 16.03 -3.23
N ASN A 425 -12.40 15.93 -2.82
CA ASN A 425 -11.94 15.22 -1.61
C ASN A 425 -12.33 15.90 -0.28
N THR A 426 -13.37 16.73 -0.29
CA THR A 426 -13.88 17.40 0.90
C THR A 426 -14.71 16.42 1.72
N ALA A 427 -14.37 16.27 3.00
CA ALA A 427 -15.20 15.61 3.99
C ALA A 427 -15.94 16.66 4.81
N SER A 428 -17.24 16.46 5.03
CA SER A 428 -18.10 17.39 5.74
C SER A 428 -18.64 16.77 7.02
N LEU A 429 -18.51 17.49 8.14
CA LEU A 429 -19.09 17.15 9.44
C LEU A 429 -20.11 18.20 9.81
N SER A 430 -21.38 17.83 9.93
CA SER A 430 -22.44 18.74 10.36
C SER A 430 -22.99 18.36 11.72
N PHE A 431 -23.34 19.34 12.55
CA PHE A 431 -24.00 19.15 13.84
C PHE A 431 -24.85 20.36 14.24
N ARG A 432 -25.83 20.14 15.12
CA ARG A 432 -26.78 21.17 15.56
C ARG A 432 -26.35 21.81 16.89
N VAL A 433 -26.52 23.12 16.98
CA VAL A 433 -26.44 23.89 18.22
C VAL A 433 -27.62 24.86 18.32
N GLN A 434 -27.95 25.28 19.54
CA GLN A 434 -28.95 26.31 19.79
C GLN A 434 -28.32 27.53 20.43
N ILE A 435 -28.82 28.70 20.08
CA ILE A 435 -28.57 29.95 20.81
C ILE A 435 -29.63 29.98 21.93
N PRO A 436 -29.28 29.79 23.21
CA PRO A 436 -30.26 29.68 24.30
C PRO A 436 -31.01 30.98 24.59
#